data_AF-A0A7R9KMX4-F1
#
_entry.id   AF-A0A7R9KMX4-F1
#
_cell.length_a   1.000
_cell.length_b   1.000
_cell.length_c   1.000
_cell.angle_alpha   90.00
_cell.angle_beta   90.00
_cell.angle_gamma   90.00
#
_symmetry.space_group_name_H-M   'P 1'
#
loop_
_entity.id
_entity.type
_entity.pdbx_description
1 polymer ?
#
loop_
_entity_poly.entity_id
_entity_poly.type
_entity_poly.pdbx_seq_one_letter_code
_entity_poly.pdbx_strand_id
1 'polypeptide(L)'
;MQYNSSVSVESYIYIQNNTSLFANTTNGTENATIFDDLTLTPELICRRESSLLFLLLMLGTVWLAVSLFNFNKTPYLQASKRELLADYALPCAVLLLSFIGSFVFRDIPVEHFRYSAHFEFSRARLEYLPWTAFIACMGLGFSLSLLFFMDQNISAAMVNNPCNKLKKGCAYHLDLFVVGILNGFLSMYGLPWMHGVLPHSPLHVRSLADVEERVDQGHAAYPPNHYIRRCPQRKIHMFTLCQMIQLGLMCFFGFSPWPYVKMVFPVIILLLLPFRHKIVPVVIDQKYLEALDGENQ
;
A
#
# COMPACT_ATOMS: atom_id res chain seq x y z
N MET A 1 8.08 -10.94 11.20
CA MET A 1 7.20 -9.90 10.62
C MET A 1 5.92 -10.58 10.09
N GLN A 2 5.05 -11.11 10.94
CA GLN A 2 3.72 -11.53 10.45
C GLN A 2 2.90 -10.26 10.26
N TYR A 3 2.51 -10.02 9.01
CA TYR A 3 1.50 -9.04 8.64
C TYR A 3 0.18 -9.55 9.22
N ASN A 4 -0.27 -8.93 10.33
CA ASN A 4 -1.52 -9.31 11.00
C ASN A 4 -2.73 -8.73 10.23
N SER A 5 -2.86 -9.11 8.95
CA SER A 5 -4.09 -8.94 8.17
C SER A 5 -5.22 -9.88 8.63
N SER A 6 -4.97 -10.72 9.64
CA SER A 6 -5.95 -11.53 10.37
C SER A 6 -6.79 -10.73 11.37
N VAL A 7 -6.33 -9.56 11.84
CA VAL A 7 -7.05 -8.80 12.89
C VAL A 7 -8.45 -8.36 12.43
N SER A 8 -8.64 -8.07 11.14
CA SER A 8 -9.95 -7.70 10.59
C SER A 8 -10.89 -8.89 10.33
N VAL A 9 -10.37 -10.12 10.25
CA VAL A 9 -11.18 -11.34 10.03
C VAL A 9 -11.52 -12.02 11.36
N GLU A 10 -10.57 -12.06 12.31
CA GLU A 10 -10.83 -12.58 13.67
C GLU A 10 -11.84 -11.71 14.43
N SER A 11 -11.82 -10.39 14.24
CA SER A 11 -12.84 -9.50 14.81
C SER A 11 -14.24 -9.75 14.25
N TYR A 12 -14.39 -10.12 12.98
CA TYR A 12 -15.69 -10.48 12.41
C TYR A 12 -16.21 -11.85 12.89
N ILE A 13 -15.33 -12.83 13.08
CA ILE A 13 -15.70 -14.16 13.58
C ILE A 13 -16.09 -14.11 15.07
N TYR A 14 -15.43 -13.25 15.87
CA TYR A 14 -15.76 -13.08 17.28
C TYR A 14 -17.13 -12.39 17.50
N ILE A 15 -17.54 -11.49 16.61
CA ILE A 15 -18.85 -10.80 16.70
C ILE A 15 -20.03 -11.74 16.37
N GLN A 16 -19.86 -12.72 15.48
CA GLN A 16 -20.93 -13.69 15.17
C GLN A 16 -21.14 -14.74 16.27
N ASN A 17 -20.07 -15.15 16.96
CA ASN A 17 -20.20 -16.17 18.02
C ASN A 17 -20.83 -15.62 19.31
N ASN A 18 -20.71 -14.32 19.58
CA ASN A 18 -21.34 -13.71 20.77
C ASN A 18 -22.80 -13.28 20.55
N THR A 19 -23.21 -12.97 19.33
CA THR A 19 -24.62 -12.66 19.03
C THR A 19 -25.49 -13.91 19.03
N SER A 20 -24.95 -15.09 18.70
CA SER A 20 -25.67 -16.37 18.82
C SER A 20 -25.79 -16.86 20.27
N LEU A 21 -24.85 -16.50 21.15
CA LEU A 21 -24.89 -16.86 22.57
C LEU A 21 -25.86 -15.98 23.38
N PHE A 22 -26.05 -14.73 22.99
CA PHE A 22 -27.01 -13.81 23.64
C PHE A 22 -28.49 -14.11 23.32
N ALA A 23 -28.76 -14.90 22.27
CA ALA A 23 -30.13 -15.27 21.88
C ALA A 23 -30.70 -16.45 22.69
N ASN A 24 -29.88 -17.18 23.46
CA ASN A 24 -30.29 -18.44 24.11
C ASN A 24 -30.51 -18.35 25.63
N THR A 25 -30.60 -17.15 26.21
CA THR A 25 -30.79 -17.00 27.66
C THR A 25 -31.92 -16.04 28.02
N THR A 26 -33.12 -16.35 27.54
CA THR A 26 -34.36 -15.93 28.20
C THR A 26 -35.14 -17.18 28.56
N ASN A 27 -34.85 -17.76 29.74
CA ASN A 27 -35.78 -18.55 30.56
C ASN A 27 -35.02 -19.11 31.77
N GLY A 28 -35.46 -18.76 32.98
CA GLY A 28 -35.08 -19.48 34.20
C GLY A 28 -34.39 -18.63 35.24
N THR A 29 -35.17 -18.27 36.27
CA THR A 29 -34.80 -17.69 37.56
C THR A 29 -33.73 -18.49 38.31
N GLU A 30 -32.75 -17.80 38.90
CA GLU A 30 -32.30 -17.88 40.31
C GLU A 30 -30.78 -17.61 40.49
N ASN A 31 -30.49 -16.87 41.58
CA ASN A 31 -29.22 -16.76 42.32
C ASN A 31 -28.16 -15.77 41.82
N ALA A 32 -28.37 -14.51 42.27
CA ALA A 32 -27.33 -13.55 42.54
C ALA A 32 -26.30 -14.14 43.54
N THR A 33 -25.04 -14.27 43.14
CA THR A 33 -23.78 -14.29 43.96
C THR A 33 -22.53 -14.78 43.20
N ILE A 34 -22.55 -14.82 41.86
CA ILE A 34 -21.34 -15.08 41.05
C ILE A 34 -21.11 -13.91 40.10
N PHE A 35 -20.73 -12.76 40.66
CA PHE A 35 -20.27 -11.60 39.91
C PHE A 35 -19.10 -11.03 40.70
N ASP A 36 -17.88 -11.51 40.43
CA ASP A 36 -16.66 -10.72 40.71
C ASP A 36 -15.38 -11.25 40.04
N ASP A 37 -15.33 -12.44 39.41
CA ASP A 37 -14.08 -12.93 38.78
C ASP A 37 -14.27 -13.39 37.33
N LEU A 38 -14.74 -12.49 36.47
CA LEU A 38 -14.50 -12.58 35.03
C LEU A 38 -13.88 -11.26 34.60
N THR A 39 -12.54 -11.19 34.73
CA THR A 39 -11.71 -10.18 34.11
C THR A 39 -11.90 -10.24 32.59
N LEU A 40 -12.93 -9.54 32.12
CA LEU A 40 -13.02 -9.00 30.78
C LEU A 40 -11.70 -8.29 30.51
N THR A 41 -10.90 -8.84 29.59
CA THR A 41 -9.74 -8.14 29.06
C THR A 41 -10.19 -6.76 28.55
N PRO A 42 -9.45 -5.69 28.83
CA PRO A 42 -9.87 -4.31 28.58
C PRO A 42 -9.71 -3.92 27.10
N GLU A 43 -9.97 -4.84 26.16
CA GLU A 43 -9.86 -4.58 24.72
C GLU A 43 -11.22 -4.26 24.06
N LEU A 44 -12.31 -4.16 24.82
CA LEU A 44 -13.65 -3.93 24.28
C LEU A 44 -14.43 -2.78 24.94
N ILE A 45 -13.75 -1.73 25.41
CA ILE A 45 -14.41 -0.46 25.69
C ILE A 45 -14.04 0.49 24.56
N CYS A 46 -14.89 0.57 23.54
CA CYS A 46 -14.82 1.61 22.52
C CYS A 46 -15.10 2.97 23.20
N ARG A 47 -14.03 3.61 23.70
CA ARG A 47 -14.08 4.93 24.30
C ARG A 47 -14.18 5.96 23.19
N ARG A 48 -15.27 6.75 23.19
CA ARG A 48 -15.47 7.81 22.18
C ARG A 48 -14.33 8.83 22.21
N GLU A 49 -13.79 9.12 23.40
CA GLU A 49 -12.64 10.02 23.53
C GLU A 49 -11.40 9.57 22.73
N SER A 50 -11.10 8.27 22.69
CA SER A 50 -9.96 7.71 21.97
C SER A 50 -10.14 7.81 20.44
N SER A 51 -11.34 7.54 19.94
CA SER A 51 -11.65 7.65 18.51
C SER A 51 -11.58 9.10 18.02
N LEU A 52 -12.11 10.04 18.81
CA LEU A 52 -12.05 11.48 18.49
C LEU A 52 -10.61 11.99 18.51
N LEU A 53 -9.80 11.58 19.49
CA LEU A 53 -8.39 11.93 19.56
C LEU A 53 -7.61 11.36 18.37
N PHE A 54 -7.84 10.10 17.99
CA PHE A 54 -7.19 9.49 16.82
C PHE A 54 -7.53 10.26 15.53
N LEU A 55 -8.80 10.61 15.33
CA LEU A 55 -9.23 11.40 14.17
C LEU A 55 -8.59 12.79 14.17
N LEU A 56 -8.56 13.47 15.32
CA LEU A 56 -7.91 14.77 15.47
C LEU A 56 -6.42 14.68 15.17
N LEU A 57 -5.72 13.67 15.66
CA LEU A 57 -4.30 13.46 15.41
C LEU A 57 -4.04 13.08 13.93
N MET A 58 -4.88 12.25 13.32
CA MET A 58 -4.75 11.89 11.91
C MET A 58 -4.96 13.09 10.99
N LEU A 59 -6.07 13.84 11.17
CA LEU A 59 -6.34 15.01 10.34
C LEU A 59 -5.36 16.15 10.62
N GLY A 60 -4.98 16.34 11.88
CA GLY A 60 -3.99 17.33 12.28
C GLY A 60 -2.60 17.05 11.71
N THR A 61 -2.15 15.79 11.69
CA THR A 61 -0.82 15.43 11.12
C THR A 61 -0.83 15.64 9.62
N VAL A 62 -1.89 15.22 8.93
CA VAL A 62 -2.03 15.41 7.47
C VAL A 62 -2.09 16.89 7.13
N TRP A 63 -2.90 17.68 7.85
CA TRP A 63 -3.01 19.12 7.62
C TRP A 63 -1.68 19.83 7.84
N LEU A 64 -0.98 19.54 8.94
CA LEU A 64 0.30 20.14 9.26
C LEU A 64 1.39 19.73 8.24
N ALA A 65 1.47 18.45 7.89
CA ALA A 65 2.43 17.94 6.91
C ALA A 65 2.21 18.56 5.52
N VAL A 66 0.96 18.63 5.05
CA VAL A 66 0.61 19.23 3.77
C VAL A 66 0.84 20.75 3.78
N SER A 67 0.58 21.41 4.91
CA SER A 67 0.89 22.84 5.09
C SER A 67 2.40 23.07 4.97
N LEU A 68 3.22 22.37 5.77
CA LEU A 68 4.69 22.40 5.72
C LEU A 68 5.23 22.08 4.32
N PHE A 69 4.71 21.06 3.66
CA PHE A 69 5.10 20.73 2.28
C PHE A 69 4.77 21.87 1.30
N ASN A 70 3.61 22.51 1.43
CA ASN A 70 3.21 23.62 0.57
C ASN A 70 3.93 24.94 0.88
N PHE A 71 4.62 25.09 2.02
CA PHE A 71 5.50 26.24 2.26
C PHE A 71 6.57 26.36 1.17
N ASN A 72 6.89 25.27 0.44
CA ASN A 72 7.79 25.34 -0.70
C ASN A 72 7.33 26.25 -1.86
N LYS A 73 6.03 26.51 -1.95
CA LYS A 73 5.48 27.40 -2.98
C LYS A 73 5.43 28.86 -2.53
N THR A 74 5.69 29.13 -1.25
CA THR A 74 5.55 30.48 -0.70
C THR A 74 6.84 31.29 -0.83
N PRO A 75 6.76 32.64 -0.92
CA PRO A 75 7.92 33.52 -1.09
C PRO A 75 8.60 33.92 0.25
N TYR A 76 8.12 33.44 1.39
CA TYR A 76 8.50 33.98 2.70
C TYR A 76 9.88 33.49 3.24
N LEU A 77 10.45 32.40 2.70
CA LEU A 77 11.73 31.82 3.16
C LEU A 77 12.75 31.66 2.03
N GLN A 78 14.04 31.67 2.39
CA GLN A 78 15.16 31.37 1.48
C GLN A 78 15.05 29.95 0.91
N ALA A 79 15.39 29.77 -0.37
CA ALA A 79 15.20 28.54 -1.14
C ALA A 79 15.70 27.27 -0.43
N SER A 80 16.92 27.27 0.12
CA SER A 80 17.48 26.09 0.79
C SER A 80 16.75 25.69 2.07
N LYS A 81 16.30 26.67 2.88
CA LYS A 81 15.53 26.39 4.11
C LYS A 81 14.15 25.83 3.78
N ARG A 82 13.61 26.26 2.64
CA ARG A 82 12.29 25.91 2.17
C ARG A 82 12.24 24.48 1.61
N GLU A 83 13.28 24.08 0.89
CA GLU A 83 13.49 22.70 0.43
C GLU A 83 13.69 21.75 1.61
N LEU A 84 14.57 22.10 2.56
CA LEU A 84 14.75 21.34 3.80
C LEU A 84 13.42 21.15 4.56
N LEU A 85 12.62 22.21 4.69
CA LEU A 85 11.34 22.12 5.39
C LEU A 85 10.31 21.26 4.65
N ALA A 86 10.37 21.18 3.32
CA ALA A 86 9.49 20.32 2.52
C ALA A 86 9.86 18.83 2.66
N ASP A 87 11.16 18.50 2.68
CA ASP A 87 11.64 17.12 2.83
C ASP A 87 11.35 16.56 4.23
N TYR A 88 11.53 17.40 5.27
CA TYR A 88 11.27 17.02 6.66
C TYR A 88 9.83 17.29 7.13
N ALA A 89 8.92 17.68 6.23
CA ALA A 89 7.54 18.03 6.58
C ALA A 89 6.80 16.90 7.32
N LEU A 90 6.90 15.65 6.82
CA LEU A 90 6.21 14.50 7.40
C LEU A 90 6.79 14.11 8.78
N PRO A 91 8.11 13.88 8.96
CA PRO A 91 8.68 13.61 10.28
C PRO A 91 8.41 14.73 11.30
N CYS A 92 8.54 16.00 10.89
CA CYS A 92 8.29 17.14 11.75
C CYS A 92 6.82 17.19 12.23
N ALA A 93 5.87 16.98 11.32
CA ALA A 93 4.45 16.97 11.65
C ALA A 93 4.08 15.82 12.61
N VAL A 94 4.65 14.63 12.40
CA VAL A 94 4.46 13.48 13.31
C VAL A 94 5.01 13.80 14.69
N LEU A 95 6.25 14.31 14.80
CA LEU A 95 6.87 14.62 16.09
C LEU A 95 6.09 15.70 16.86
N LEU A 96 5.72 16.79 16.20
CA LEU A 96 4.98 17.89 16.81
C LEU A 96 3.61 17.41 17.32
N LEU A 97 2.88 16.66 16.50
CA LEU A 97 1.55 16.23 16.89
C LEU A 97 1.54 15.05 17.86
N SER A 98 2.54 14.16 17.80
CA SER A 98 2.77 13.17 18.85
C SER A 98 3.10 13.83 20.18
N PHE A 99 3.89 14.91 20.19
CA PHE A 99 4.17 15.69 21.39
C PHE A 99 2.90 16.36 21.93
N ILE A 100 2.13 17.03 21.07
CA ILE A 100 0.85 17.66 21.46
C ILE A 100 -0.14 16.61 21.98
N GLY A 101 -0.27 15.47 21.29
CA GLY A 101 -1.11 14.35 21.70
C GLY A 101 -0.73 13.82 23.08
N SER A 102 0.56 13.61 23.33
CA SER A 102 1.06 13.11 24.62
C SER A 102 1.01 14.15 25.74
N PHE A 103 1.15 15.44 25.45
CA PHE A 103 1.21 16.50 26.46
C PHE A 103 -0.19 17.03 26.84
N VAL A 104 -1.04 17.31 25.84
CA VAL A 104 -2.38 17.89 26.05
C VAL A 104 -3.39 16.80 26.43
N PHE A 105 -3.28 15.60 25.86
CA PHE A 105 -4.27 14.53 26.01
C PHE A 105 -3.72 13.33 26.78
N ARG A 106 -2.93 13.59 27.83
CA ARG A 106 -2.30 12.55 28.67
C ARG A 106 -3.31 11.60 29.33
N ASP A 107 -4.51 12.09 29.60
CA ASP A 107 -5.56 11.34 30.31
C ASP A 107 -6.31 10.35 29.40
N ILE A 108 -6.14 10.45 28.07
CA ILE A 108 -6.82 9.59 27.11
C ILE A 108 -5.89 8.42 26.74
N PRO A 109 -6.29 7.16 26.95
CA PRO A 109 -5.48 6.03 26.55
C PRO A 109 -5.40 5.99 25.02
N VAL A 110 -4.19 6.17 24.50
CA VAL A 110 -3.85 6.00 23.08
C VAL A 110 -3.19 4.65 22.88
N GLU A 111 -3.45 4.01 21.74
CA GLU A 111 -2.76 2.79 21.38
C GLU A 111 -1.33 3.11 20.94
N HIS A 112 -0.36 2.65 21.72
CA HIS A 112 1.05 2.80 21.41
C HIS A 112 1.55 1.63 20.55
N PHE A 113 2.58 1.88 19.74
CA PHE A 113 3.26 0.83 19.00
C PHE A 113 3.84 -0.21 19.97
N ARG A 114 3.26 -1.42 19.98
CA ARG A 114 3.74 -2.56 20.78
C ARG A 114 4.93 -3.19 20.08
N TYR A 115 6.11 -3.11 20.68
CA TYR A 115 7.29 -3.84 20.22
C TYR A 115 7.52 -5.07 21.11
N SER A 116 7.81 -6.22 20.51
CA SER A 116 8.32 -7.38 21.24
C SER A 116 9.85 -7.31 21.23
N ALA A 117 10.49 -7.42 22.40
CA ALA A 117 11.95 -7.45 22.52
C ALA A 117 12.55 -8.85 22.21
N HIS A 118 11.70 -9.86 22.00
CA HIS A 118 12.15 -11.25 21.81
C HIS A 118 12.09 -11.64 20.33
N PHE A 119 13.26 -11.89 19.75
CA PHE A 119 13.41 -12.45 18.41
C PHE A 119 13.76 -13.94 18.52
N GLU A 120 12.76 -14.81 18.38
CA GLU A 120 12.98 -16.25 18.29
C GLU A 120 13.08 -16.68 16.83
N PHE A 121 14.26 -17.13 16.42
CA PHE A 121 14.46 -17.75 15.10
C PHE A 121 14.00 -19.20 15.15
N SER A 122 12.75 -19.45 14.76
CA SER A 122 12.25 -20.82 14.57
C SER A 122 12.42 -21.25 13.12
N ARG A 123 13.08 -22.40 12.88
CA ARG A 123 13.10 -23.02 11.54
C ARG A 123 11.68 -23.45 11.15
N ALA A 124 11.31 -23.27 9.89
CA ALA A 124 10.07 -23.82 9.36
C ALA A 124 10.10 -25.36 9.40
N ARG A 125 9.19 -25.98 10.17
CA ARG A 125 9.08 -27.45 10.30
C ARG A 125 8.43 -28.05 9.04
N LEU A 126 9.24 -28.32 8.02
CA LEU A 126 8.80 -28.89 6.74
C LEU A 126 8.64 -30.44 6.79
N GLU A 127 9.15 -31.07 7.85
CA GLU A 127 9.34 -32.52 7.95
C GLU A 127 8.04 -33.32 8.20
N TYR A 128 6.96 -32.66 8.61
CA TYR A 128 5.67 -33.31 8.93
C TYR A 128 4.61 -33.15 7.84
N LEU A 129 4.95 -32.57 6.67
CA LEU A 129 3.99 -32.23 5.64
C LEU A 129 3.74 -33.41 4.68
N PRO A 130 2.47 -33.78 4.37
CA PRO A 130 2.18 -34.84 3.41
C PRO A 130 2.61 -34.44 1.98
N TRP A 131 2.94 -35.43 1.14
CA TRP A 131 3.40 -35.20 -0.24
C TRP A 131 2.40 -34.41 -1.11
N THR A 132 1.10 -34.51 -0.83
CA THR A 132 0.04 -33.73 -1.51
C THR A 132 0.17 -32.23 -1.24
N ALA A 133 0.58 -31.86 -0.02
CA ALA A 133 0.81 -30.47 0.34
C ALA A 133 2.00 -29.89 -0.43
N PHE A 134 3.05 -30.68 -0.70
CA PHE A 134 4.17 -30.23 -1.54
C PHE A 134 3.71 -29.83 -2.94
N ILE A 135 2.89 -30.65 -3.60
CA ILE A 135 2.37 -30.36 -4.94
C ILE A 135 1.49 -29.09 -4.91
N ALA A 136 0.62 -28.97 -3.92
CA ALA A 136 -0.21 -27.77 -3.75
C ALA A 136 0.65 -26.51 -3.53
N CYS A 137 1.67 -26.59 -2.68
CA CYS A 137 2.62 -25.50 -2.41
C CYS A 137 3.45 -25.13 -3.65
N MET A 138 3.81 -26.09 -4.51
CA MET A 138 4.48 -25.78 -5.78
C MET A 138 3.59 -24.94 -6.70
N GLY A 139 2.29 -25.29 -6.81
CA GLY A 139 1.33 -24.52 -7.61
C GLY A 139 1.14 -23.10 -7.07
N LEU A 140 0.95 -22.96 -5.75
CA LEU A 140 0.84 -21.64 -5.11
C LEU A 140 2.15 -20.84 -5.19
N GLY A 141 3.30 -21.49 -5.02
CA GLY A 141 4.62 -20.89 -5.13
C GLY A 141 4.92 -20.37 -6.53
N PHE A 142 4.48 -21.09 -7.57
CA PHE A 142 4.57 -20.61 -8.95
C PHE A 142 3.73 -19.36 -9.18
N SER A 143 2.46 -19.36 -8.75
CA SER A 143 1.57 -18.19 -8.83
C SER A 143 2.17 -16.98 -8.08
N LEU A 144 2.73 -17.23 -6.90
CA LEU A 144 3.34 -16.19 -6.08
C LEU A 144 4.64 -15.65 -6.71
N SER A 145 5.48 -16.51 -7.29
CA SER A 145 6.67 -16.08 -8.04
C SER A 145 6.32 -15.11 -9.18
N LEU A 146 5.22 -15.38 -9.90
CA LEU A 146 4.72 -14.47 -10.94
C LEU A 146 4.30 -13.11 -10.37
N LEU A 147 3.68 -13.07 -9.18
CA LEU A 147 3.33 -11.81 -8.51
C LEU A 147 4.59 -10.99 -8.20
N PHE A 148 5.60 -11.62 -7.60
CA PHE A 148 6.87 -10.95 -7.25
C PHE A 148 7.59 -10.44 -8.49
N PHE A 149 7.62 -11.23 -9.57
CA PHE A 149 8.18 -10.80 -10.84
C PHE A 149 7.46 -9.57 -11.39
N MET A 150 6.13 -9.57 -11.36
CA MET A 150 5.31 -8.46 -11.83
C MET A 150 5.51 -7.18 -11.00
N ASP A 151 5.42 -7.28 -9.67
CA ASP A 151 5.58 -6.14 -8.76
C ASP A 151 6.97 -5.51 -8.86
N GLN A 152 8.02 -6.35 -8.97
CA GLN A 152 9.39 -5.86 -9.12
C GLN A 152 9.59 -5.14 -10.45
N ASN A 153 9.10 -5.73 -11.55
CA ASN A 153 9.24 -5.11 -12.87
C ASN A 153 8.47 -3.79 -12.98
N ILE A 154 7.26 -3.70 -12.40
CA ILE A 154 6.47 -2.46 -12.40
C ILE A 154 7.17 -1.40 -11.55
N SER A 155 7.62 -1.75 -10.35
CA SER A 155 8.34 -0.83 -9.46
C SER A 155 9.63 -0.31 -10.09
N ALA A 156 10.42 -1.21 -10.70
CA ALA A 156 11.66 -0.86 -11.37
C ALA A 156 11.42 -0.01 -12.63
N ALA A 157 10.38 -0.31 -13.43
CA ALA A 157 10.01 0.52 -14.58
C ALA A 157 9.57 1.93 -14.17
N MET A 158 8.86 2.07 -13.04
CA MET A 158 8.45 3.37 -12.51
C MET A 158 9.64 4.22 -12.03
N VAL A 159 10.62 3.59 -11.37
CA VAL A 159 11.87 4.24 -10.95
C VAL A 159 12.74 4.62 -12.15
N ASN A 160 12.85 3.72 -13.13
CA ASN A 160 13.65 3.91 -14.34
C ASN A 160 12.94 4.72 -15.43
N ASN A 161 11.86 5.43 -15.10
CA ASN A 161 11.18 6.31 -16.03
C ASN A 161 12.18 7.33 -16.62
N PRO A 162 12.23 7.54 -17.96
CA PRO A 162 13.14 8.51 -18.58
C PRO A 162 13.03 9.92 -18.01
N CYS A 163 11.86 10.30 -17.46
CA CYS A 163 11.66 11.55 -16.73
C CYS A 163 12.63 11.75 -15.55
N ASN A 164 13.04 10.67 -14.89
CA ASN A 164 13.94 10.69 -13.74
C ASN A 164 15.42 10.86 -14.13
N LYS A 165 15.77 10.80 -15.42
CA LYS A 165 17.13 11.05 -15.97
C LYS A 165 18.26 10.36 -15.21
N LEU A 166 18.06 9.10 -14.84
CA LEU A 166 19.06 8.32 -14.10
C LEU A 166 20.32 8.09 -14.93
N LYS A 167 21.50 8.34 -14.34
CA LYS A 167 22.80 8.18 -15.03
C LYS A 167 23.33 6.74 -15.03
N LYS A 168 22.86 5.90 -14.11
CA LYS A 168 23.27 4.48 -14.01
C LYS A 168 22.27 3.61 -14.78
N GLY A 169 22.77 2.56 -15.43
CA GLY A 169 21.94 1.62 -16.18
C GLY A 169 20.97 0.82 -15.31
N CYS A 170 19.94 0.25 -15.96
CA CYS A 170 18.93 -0.56 -15.29
C CYS A 170 19.45 -1.98 -15.01
N ALA A 171 19.10 -2.55 -13.85
CA ALA A 171 19.55 -3.88 -13.44
C ALA A 171 18.39 -4.81 -13.02
N TYR A 172 17.38 -4.95 -13.88
CA TYR A 172 16.16 -5.73 -13.60
C TYR A 172 16.43 -7.18 -13.19
N HIS A 173 17.34 -7.87 -13.87
CA HIS A 173 17.65 -9.28 -13.59
C HIS A 173 18.40 -9.48 -12.27
N LEU A 174 19.33 -8.56 -11.96
CA LEU A 174 20.09 -8.62 -10.71
C LEU A 174 19.18 -8.39 -9.51
N ASP A 175 18.25 -7.46 -9.64
CA ASP A 175 17.24 -7.16 -8.62
C ASP A 175 16.35 -8.37 -8.32
N LEU A 176 15.82 -9.01 -9.36
CA LEU A 176 15.03 -10.25 -9.21
C LEU A 176 15.82 -11.39 -8.57
N PHE A 177 17.10 -11.55 -8.94
CA PHE A 177 17.97 -12.57 -8.37
C PHE A 177 18.22 -12.34 -6.87
N VAL A 178 18.50 -11.10 -6.47
CA VAL A 178 18.73 -10.74 -5.07
C VAL A 178 17.47 -10.93 -4.23
N VAL A 179 16.31 -10.48 -4.72
CA VAL A 179 15.01 -10.68 -4.04
C VAL A 179 14.69 -12.17 -3.89
N GLY A 180 14.99 -12.99 -4.90
CA GLY A 180 14.81 -14.44 -4.85
C GLY A 180 15.66 -15.11 -3.76
N ILE A 181 16.94 -14.75 -3.64
CA ILE A 181 17.83 -15.27 -2.59
C ILE A 181 17.33 -14.85 -1.20
N LEU A 182 16.97 -13.58 -1.02
CA LEU A 182 16.49 -13.05 0.26
C LEU A 182 15.19 -13.74 0.69
N ASN A 183 14.23 -13.89 -0.22
CA ASN A 183 12.97 -14.57 0.07
C ASN A 183 13.14 -16.07 0.30
N GLY A 184 14.09 -16.72 -0.38
CA GLY A 184 14.49 -18.10 -0.09
C GLY A 184 15.01 -18.24 1.35
N PHE A 185 15.86 -17.32 1.79
CA PHE A 185 16.33 -17.26 3.18
C PHE A 185 15.18 -17.02 4.17
N LEU A 186 14.33 -16.02 3.94
CA LEU A 186 13.19 -15.70 4.80
C LEU A 186 12.21 -16.89 4.94
N SER A 187 11.98 -17.61 3.85
CA SER A 187 11.12 -18.81 3.83
C SER A 187 11.65 -19.93 4.72
N MET A 188 12.97 -20.17 4.75
CA MET A 188 13.58 -21.19 5.62
C MET A 188 13.36 -20.92 7.12
N TYR A 189 13.28 -19.65 7.52
CA TYR A 189 13.06 -19.21 8.90
C TYR A 189 11.60 -18.83 9.18
N GLY A 190 10.67 -19.06 8.25
CA GLY A 190 9.26 -18.71 8.43
C GLY A 190 9.02 -17.19 8.61
N LEU A 191 9.96 -16.35 8.20
CA LEU A 191 9.82 -14.90 8.19
C LEU A 191 9.00 -14.49 6.95
N PRO A 192 8.27 -13.36 6.97
CA PRO A 192 7.53 -12.96 5.78
C PRO A 192 8.49 -12.60 4.66
N TRP A 193 7.93 -12.53 3.47
CA TRP A 193 8.69 -12.23 2.28
C TRP A 193 8.75 -10.72 2.06
N MET A 194 9.87 -10.28 1.50
CA MET A 194 10.15 -8.89 1.16
C MET A 194 9.83 -8.67 -0.32
N HIS A 195 9.02 -7.66 -0.61
CA HIS A 195 8.64 -7.26 -1.97
C HIS A 195 8.95 -5.78 -2.20
N GLY A 196 9.10 -5.39 -3.47
CA GLY A 196 9.24 -4.00 -3.85
C GLY A 196 7.99 -3.18 -3.52
N VAL A 197 8.16 -2.03 -2.90
CA VAL A 197 7.04 -1.17 -2.48
C VAL A 197 6.82 -0.05 -3.49
N LEU A 198 5.70 -0.14 -4.23
CA LEU A 198 5.36 0.77 -5.33
C LEU A 198 5.35 2.26 -4.98
N PRO A 199 4.74 2.75 -3.88
CA PRO A 199 4.78 4.19 -3.58
C PRO A 199 6.13 4.63 -3.01
N HIS A 200 6.85 3.77 -2.28
CA HIS A 200 8.07 4.14 -1.59
C HIS A 200 9.25 4.32 -2.54
N SER A 201 9.41 3.42 -3.52
CA SER A 201 10.51 3.48 -4.49
C SER A 201 10.60 4.80 -5.29
N PRO A 202 9.53 5.28 -5.96
CA PRO A 202 9.56 6.56 -6.66
C PRO A 202 9.62 7.76 -5.71
N LEU A 203 9.02 7.67 -4.51
CA LEU A 203 9.15 8.74 -3.51
C LEU A 203 10.59 8.90 -3.04
N HIS A 204 11.30 7.79 -2.82
CA HIS A 204 12.71 7.81 -2.45
C HIS A 204 13.61 8.38 -3.56
N VAL A 205 13.31 8.06 -4.83
CA VAL A 205 14.01 8.67 -5.97
C VAL A 205 13.73 10.17 -6.04
N ARG A 206 12.47 10.57 -5.83
CA ARG A 206 12.05 11.97 -5.83
C ARG A 206 12.68 12.78 -4.70
N SER A 207 12.86 12.21 -3.51
CA SER A 207 13.56 12.88 -2.40
C SER A 207 15.07 13.02 -2.62
N LEU A 208 15.64 12.29 -3.59
CA LEU A 208 17.05 12.37 -3.97
C LEU A 208 17.27 13.18 -5.26
N ALA A 209 16.22 13.77 -5.82
CA ALA A 209 16.24 14.46 -7.09
C ALA A 209 15.71 15.89 -6.98
N ASP A 210 16.43 16.83 -7.58
CA ASP A 210 15.99 18.23 -7.67
C ASP A 210 14.87 18.34 -8.71
N VAL A 211 13.69 18.81 -8.27
CA VAL A 211 12.53 19.04 -9.15
C VAL A 211 12.46 20.51 -9.50
N GLU A 212 12.82 20.83 -10.75
CA GLU A 212 12.68 22.18 -11.30
C GLU A 212 11.42 22.27 -12.17
N GLU A 213 10.50 23.17 -11.80
CA GLU A 213 9.37 23.53 -12.66
C GLU A 213 9.86 24.49 -13.75
N ARG A 214 9.80 24.07 -15.01
CA ARG A 214 10.19 24.94 -16.13
C ARG A 214 9.07 25.92 -16.47
N VAL A 215 9.38 27.21 -16.35
CA VAL A 215 8.50 28.32 -16.70
C VAL A 215 9.02 28.94 -17.99
N ASP A 216 8.39 28.64 -19.13
CA ASP A 216 8.71 29.27 -20.42
C ASP A 216 7.78 30.46 -20.62
N GLN A 217 8.34 31.64 -20.90
CA GLN A 217 7.61 32.87 -21.22
C GLN A 217 6.55 33.30 -20.16
N GLY A 218 6.89 33.22 -18.88
CA GLY A 218 6.08 33.77 -17.78
C GLY A 218 4.81 32.99 -17.44
N HIS A 219 4.58 31.86 -18.09
CA HIS A 219 3.57 30.87 -17.72
C HIS A 219 4.29 29.59 -17.33
N ALA A 220 3.80 28.86 -16.32
CA ALA A 220 4.26 27.49 -16.09
C ALA A 220 4.11 26.75 -17.42
N ALA A 221 5.22 26.35 -18.04
CA ALA A 221 5.19 25.81 -19.38
C ALA A 221 4.48 24.47 -19.29
N TYR A 222 3.24 24.40 -19.77
CA TYR A 222 2.69 23.10 -20.14
C TYR A 222 3.67 22.48 -21.14
N PRO A 223 4.09 21.22 -20.94
CA PRO A 223 5.08 20.60 -21.80
C PRO A 223 4.67 20.82 -23.27
N PRO A 224 5.55 21.38 -24.11
CA PRO A 224 5.19 21.83 -25.46
C PRO A 224 4.59 20.71 -26.34
N ASN A 225 4.80 19.44 -25.93
CA ASN A 225 4.31 18.22 -26.55
C ASN A 225 3.14 17.56 -25.80
N HIS A 226 2.21 18.33 -25.23
CA HIS A 226 1.07 17.74 -24.51
C HIS A 226 0.23 16.78 -25.40
N TYR A 227 -0.01 15.56 -24.93
CA TYR A 227 -0.72 14.48 -25.65
C TYR A 227 -2.13 14.90 -26.15
N ILE A 228 -2.78 15.84 -25.44
CA ILE A 228 -4.07 16.44 -25.83
C ILE A 228 -4.02 17.12 -27.21
N ARG A 229 -2.87 17.64 -27.66
CA ARG A 229 -2.74 18.25 -28.99
C ARG A 229 -2.57 17.21 -30.11
N ARG A 230 -2.10 16.01 -29.78
CA ARG A 230 -1.79 14.94 -30.76
C ARG A 230 -2.95 13.97 -30.98
N CYS A 231 -3.81 13.80 -29.98
CA CYS A 231 -4.90 12.84 -30.00
C CYS A 231 -6.28 13.52 -29.92
N PRO A 232 -7.27 13.10 -30.73
CA PRO A 232 -8.63 13.61 -30.60
C PRO A 232 -9.22 13.19 -29.25
N GLN A 233 -9.93 14.11 -28.57
CA GLN A 233 -10.47 13.91 -27.21
C GLN A 233 -11.32 12.64 -27.07
N ARG A 234 -12.10 12.27 -28.10
CA ARG A 234 -12.92 11.05 -28.09
C ARG A 234 -12.10 9.76 -27.92
N LYS A 235 -10.90 9.68 -28.52
CA LYS A 235 -10.01 8.52 -28.38
C LYS A 235 -9.37 8.46 -26.99
N ILE A 236 -9.04 9.63 -26.40
CA ILE A 236 -8.55 9.74 -25.03
C ILE A 236 -9.61 9.23 -24.05
N HIS A 237 -10.86 9.68 -24.17
CA HIS A 237 -11.95 9.22 -23.30
C HIS A 237 -12.22 7.72 -23.42
N MET A 238 -12.14 7.16 -24.63
CA MET A 238 -12.29 5.73 -24.84
C MET A 238 -11.16 4.92 -24.18
N PHE A 239 -9.91 5.41 -24.25
CA PHE A 239 -8.77 4.82 -23.55
C PHE A 239 -8.94 4.86 -22.03
N THR A 240 -9.28 6.03 -21.48
CA THR A 240 -9.49 6.18 -20.03
C THR A 240 -10.67 5.34 -19.54
N LEU A 241 -11.74 5.21 -20.33
CA LEU A 241 -12.88 4.36 -19.99
C LEU A 241 -12.46 2.88 -19.93
N CYS A 242 -11.65 2.43 -20.89
CA CYS A 242 -11.11 1.07 -20.90
C CYS A 242 -10.22 0.81 -19.67
N GLN A 243 -9.35 1.76 -19.31
CA GLN A 243 -8.54 1.67 -18.08
C GLN A 243 -9.39 1.64 -16.82
N MET A 244 -10.45 2.46 -16.74
CA MET A 244 -11.37 2.48 -15.60
C MET A 244 -12.16 1.17 -15.48
N ILE A 245 -12.55 0.55 -16.61
CA ILE A 245 -13.18 -0.78 -16.62
C ILE A 245 -12.20 -1.84 -16.12
N GLN A 246 -10.96 -1.83 -16.60
CA GLN A 246 -9.92 -2.76 -16.15
C GLN A 246 -9.62 -2.59 -14.66
N LEU A 247 -9.51 -1.36 -14.17
CA LEU A 247 -9.32 -1.04 -12.76
C LEU A 247 -10.52 -1.50 -11.92
N GLY A 248 -11.75 -1.23 -12.39
CA GLY A 248 -12.98 -1.65 -11.72
C GLY A 248 -13.07 -3.17 -11.59
N LEU A 249 -12.71 -3.90 -12.65
CA LEU A 249 -12.62 -5.36 -12.63
C LEU A 249 -11.59 -5.85 -11.60
N MET A 250 -10.41 -5.24 -11.56
CA MET A 250 -9.36 -5.56 -10.59
C MET A 250 -9.81 -5.28 -9.15
N CYS A 251 -10.46 -4.14 -8.91
CA CYS A 251 -11.01 -3.78 -7.61
C CYS A 251 -12.10 -4.76 -7.16
N PHE A 252 -12.98 -5.18 -8.06
CA PHE A 252 -14.03 -6.16 -7.76
C PHE A 252 -13.44 -7.49 -7.26
N PHE A 253 -12.40 -8.00 -7.93
CA PHE A 253 -11.72 -9.21 -7.48
C PHE A 253 -10.88 -8.98 -6.21
N GLY A 254 -10.23 -7.82 -6.07
CA GLY A 254 -9.40 -7.48 -4.91
C GLY A 254 -10.19 -7.30 -3.62
N PHE A 255 -11.37 -6.68 -3.67
CA PHE A 255 -12.27 -6.48 -2.53
C PHE A 255 -13.20 -7.67 -2.27
N SER A 256 -13.12 -8.74 -3.08
CA SER A 256 -13.93 -9.94 -2.86
C SER A 256 -13.61 -10.55 -1.49
N PRO A 257 -14.63 -10.86 -0.66
CA PRO A 257 -14.42 -11.44 0.68
C PRO A 257 -13.93 -12.89 0.63
N TRP A 258 -13.88 -13.51 -0.56
CA TRP A 258 -13.57 -14.91 -0.75
C TRP A 258 -12.04 -15.13 -0.77
N PRO A 259 -11.45 -15.88 0.18
CA PRO A 259 -9.99 -16.08 0.26
C PRO A 259 -9.39 -16.69 -1.01
N TYR A 260 -10.13 -17.57 -1.68
CA TYR A 260 -9.70 -18.24 -2.92
C TYR A 260 -9.48 -17.26 -4.08
N VAL A 261 -10.30 -16.21 -4.17
CA VAL A 261 -10.18 -15.19 -5.24
C VAL A 261 -8.89 -14.40 -5.07
N LYS A 262 -8.48 -14.13 -3.82
CA LYS A 262 -7.21 -13.45 -3.51
C LYS A 262 -6.00 -14.27 -3.94
N MET A 263 -6.06 -15.60 -3.88
CA MET A 263 -4.97 -16.48 -4.33
C MET A 263 -4.80 -16.49 -5.86
N VAL A 264 -5.88 -16.24 -6.60
CA VAL A 264 -5.88 -16.21 -8.09
C VAL A 264 -5.59 -14.80 -8.64
N PHE A 265 -5.62 -13.78 -7.77
CA PHE A 265 -5.37 -12.38 -8.14
C PHE A 265 -4.12 -12.14 -9.01
N PRO A 266 -2.94 -12.75 -8.74
CA PRO A 266 -1.75 -12.56 -9.59
C PRO A 266 -1.95 -13.04 -11.02
N VAL A 267 -2.66 -14.15 -11.19
CA VAL A 267 -2.97 -14.74 -12.50
C VAL A 267 -3.93 -13.84 -13.28
N ILE A 268 -4.89 -13.22 -12.59
CA ILE A 268 -5.83 -12.26 -13.20
C ILE A 268 -5.06 -11.03 -13.71
N ILE A 269 -4.16 -10.44 -12.91
CA ILE A 269 -3.33 -9.30 -13.35
C ILE A 269 -2.51 -9.69 -14.59
N LEU A 270 -1.88 -10.87 -14.55
CA LEU A 270 -1.06 -11.34 -15.67
C LEU A 270 -1.90 -11.60 -16.93
N LEU A 271 -3.16 -12.02 -16.81
CA LEU A 271 -4.07 -12.20 -17.93
C LEU A 271 -4.58 -10.85 -18.48
N LEU A 272 -4.65 -9.81 -17.66
CA LEU A 272 -5.04 -8.46 -18.10
C LEU A 272 -3.92 -7.74 -18.88
N LEU A 273 -2.66 -8.12 -18.72
CA LEU A 273 -1.55 -7.58 -19.52
C LEU A 273 -1.65 -7.88 -21.03
N PRO A 274 -1.79 -9.15 -21.49
CA PRO A 274 -1.95 -9.44 -22.90
C PRO A 274 -3.29 -8.93 -23.44
N PHE A 275 -4.31 -8.80 -22.58
CA PHE A 275 -5.56 -8.12 -22.95
C PHE A 275 -5.26 -6.68 -23.38
N ARG A 276 -4.46 -5.91 -22.62
CA ARG A 276 -4.01 -4.58 -23.06
C ARG A 276 -3.27 -4.65 -24.40
N HIS A 277 -2.24 -5.48 -24.51
CA HIS A 277 -1.37 -5.50 -25.70
C HIS A 277 -2.07 -6.02 -26.97
N LYS A 278 -3.13 -6.84 -26.86
CA LYS A 278 -3.84 -7.38 -28.04
C LYS A 278 -5.14 -6.67 -28.37
N ILE A 279 -5.90 -6.20 -27.38
CA ILE A 279 -7.23 -5.63 -27.62
C ILE A 279 -7.18 -4.12 -27.77
N VAL A 280 -6.35 -3.42 -26.98
CA VAL A 280 -6.23 -1.96 -27.07
C VAL A 280 -5.74 -1.47 -28.45
N PRO A 281 -4.73 -2.08 -29.11
CA PRO A 281 -4.32 -1.62 -30.43
C PRO A 281 -5.32 -1.96 -31.55
N VAL A 282 -6.30 -2.85 -31.29
CA VAL A 282 -7.41 -3.11 -32.23
C VAL A 282 -8.46 -2.01 -32.15
N VAL A 283 -8.64 -1.39 -30.98
CA VAL A 283 -9.66 -0.37 -30.74
C VAL A 283 -9.13 1.06 -30.98
N ILE A 284 -7.83 1.30 -30.78
CA ILE A 284 -7.17 2.61 -30.91
C ILE A 284 -5.96 2.47 -31.82
N ASP A 285 -5.84 3.36 -32.83
CA ASP A 285 -4.67 3.36 -33.71
C ASP A 285 -3.38 3.52 -32.90
N GLN A 286 -2.38 2.72 -33.22
CA GLN A 286 -1.10 2.64 -32.50
C GLN A 286 -0.39 4.00 -32.39
N LYS A 287 -0.55 4.88 -33.39
CA LYS A 287 -0.05 6.25 -33.37
C LYS A 287 -0.59 7.09 -32.20
N TYR A 288 -1.86 6.92 -31.84
CA TYR A 288 -2.45 7.63 -30.71
C TYR A 288 -2.06 6.98 -29.39
N LEU A 289 -1.85 5.66 -29.37
CA LEU A 289 -1.41 4.93 -28.20
C LEU A 289 0.02 5.32 -27.79
N GLU A 290 0.95 5.36 -28.74
CA GLU A 290 2.34 5.82 -28.51
C GLU A 290 2.39 7.28 -28.03
N ALA A 291 1.51 8.13 -28.54
CA ALA A 291 1.40 9.52 -28.09
C ALA A 291 0.80 9.66 -26.68
N LEU A 292 0.03 8.66 -26.21
CA LEU A 292 -0.56 8.62 -24.87
C LEU A 292 0.37 7.98 -23.84
N ASP A 293 1.10 6.93 -24.21
CA ASP A 293 2.01 6.19 -23.32
C ASP A 293 3.36 6.91 -23.13
N GLY A 294 3.67 7.92 -23.96
CA GLY A 294 4.77 8.85 -23.70
C GLY A 294 6.18 8.32 -23.98
N GLU A 295 6.33 7.19 -24.68
CA GLU A 295 7.63 6.53 -24.94
C GLU A 295 8.68 7.39 -25.67
N ASN A 296 8.29 8.54 -26.25
CA ASN A 296 9.17 9.44 -27.01
C ASN A 296 9.27 10.86 -26.40
N GLN A 297 9.12 11.02 -25.08
CA GLN A 297 9.28 12.30 -24.35
C GLN A 297 10.31 12.16 -23.22
#